data_AF-A0A2L2WX62-F1
#
_entry.id   AF-A0A2L2WX62-F1
#
_cell.length_a   1.000
_cell.length_b   1.000
_cell.length_c   1.000
_cell.angle_alpha   90.00
_cell.angle_beta   90.00
_cell.angle_gamma   90.00
#
_symmetry.space_group_name_H-M   'P 1'
#
loop_
_entity.id
_entity.type
_entity.pdbx_description
1 polymer ?
#
loop_
_entity_poly.entity_id
_entity_poly.type
_entity_poly.pdbx_seq_one_letter_code
_entity_poly.pdbx_strand_id
1 'polypeptide(L)'
;AISGAAGEELAIVEKYARSSAKEFGISAAGSVESYKLLLSQLSPELTKKGEALNHMGENVATLSKMMKGDATAAAEVLTTAMNQYGVSLDDPLAASDRMWEMMNTMAAAAREGSAELPAIKVALEQCGMAAKAAGVSFEETNASIQVLDKAGKKGSEGGVALRNVMSTLAQGRFLPKDVHEELAAAGISVNDLTDKSKSLAERLQVLKPVMADDALFSKLFGKENSAAAMALVQGVPKVQQWTEAITGTTTAIDQSRIIMDTYN
;
A
#
# COMPACT_ATOMS: atom_id res chain seq x y z
N ALA A 1 9.37 7.57 -26.78
CA ALA A 1 8.05 7.75 -27.42
C ALA A 1 7.05 6.93 -26.64
N ILE A 2 5.89 7.48 -26.27
CA ILE A 2 4.76 6.67 -25.78
C ILE A 2 4.40 5.77 -26.96
N SER A 3 4.73 4.49 -26.90
CA SER A 3 4.56 3.56 -28.02
C SER A 3 3.06 3.34 -28.25
N GLY A 4 2.47 4.14 -29.14
CA GLY A 4 1.10 3.97 -29.61
C GLY A 4 0.15 5.15 -29.42
N ALA A 5 0.54 6.24 -28.76
CA ALA A 5 -0.37 7.37 -28.56
C ALA A 5 -0.58 8.17 -29.86
N ALA A 6 -1.84 8.31 -30.30
CA ALA A 6 -2.21 9.15 -31.43
C ALA A 6 -2.02 10.64 -31.12
N GLY A 7 -1.91 11.51 -32.14
CA GLY A 7 -1.66 12.94 -31.95
C GLY A 7 -2.69 13.64 -31.03
N GLU A 8 -3.95 13.20 -31.06
CA GLU A 8 -5.00 13.72 -30.17
C GLU A 8 -4.81 13.30 -28.71
N GLU A 9 -4.30 12.10 -28.46
CA GLU A 9 -4.04 11.60 -27.10
C GLU A 9 -2.88 12.34 -26.44
N LEU A 10 -1.86 12.69 -27.23
CA LEU A 10 -0.76 13.54 -26.77
C LEU A 10 -1.24 14.96 -26.41
N ALA A 11 -2.19 15.51 -27.16
CA ALA A 11 -2.77 16.82 -26.87
C ALA A 11 -3.58 16.82 -25.57
N ILE A 12 -4.30 15.73 -25.26
CA ILE A 12 -5.01 15.55 -23.99
C ILE A 12 -4.01 15.53 -22.83
N VAL A 13 -2.93 14.74 -22.94
CA VAL A 13 -1.88 14.68 -21.92
C VAL A 13 -1.23 16.05 -21.72
N GLU A 14 -0.88 16.75 -22.79
CA GLU A 14 -0.29 18.08 -22.70
C GLU A 14 -1.22 19.07 -21.99
N LYS A 15 -2.52 19.07 -22.34
CA LYS A 15 -3.52 19.94 -21.72
C LYS A 15 -3.58 19.72 -20.21
N TYR A 16 -3.75 18.48 -19.77
CA TYR A 16 -3.89 18.18 -18.35
C TYR A 16 -2.58 18.41 -17.59
N ALA A 17 -1.44 17.99 -18.15
CA ALA A 17 -0.14 18.23 -17.53
C ALA A 17 0.16 19.72 -17.32
N ARG A 18 -0.18 20.58 -18.31
CA ARG A 18 -0.05 22.03 -18.14
C ARG A 18 -0.98 22.59 -17.07
N SER A 19 -2.21 22.07 -17.00
CA SER A 19 -3.19 22.47 -15.97
C SER A 19 -2.68 22.12 -14.57
N SER A 20 -2.30 20.87 -14.34
CA SER A 20 -1.79 20.42 -13.04
C SER A 20 -0.48 21.13 -12.66
N ALA A 21 0.42 21.37 -13.62
CA ALA A 21 1.63 22.14 -13.38
C ALA A 21 1.34 23.55 -12.88
N LYS A 22 0.36 24.22 -13.48
CA LYS A 22 -0.05 25.57 -13.09
C LYS A 22 -0.76 25.59 -11.75
N GLU A 23 -1.71 24.69 -11.54
CA GLU A 23 -2.55 24.65 -10.35
C GLU A 23 -1.76 24.25 -9.11
N PHE A 24 -1.00 23.17 -9.22
CA PHE A 24 -0.25 22.65 -8.09
C PHE A 24 1.11 23.33 -7.95
N GLY A 25 1.65 24.00 -8.96
CA GLY A 25 3.02 24.53 -8.91
C GLY A 25 4.06 23.40 -8.93
N ILE A 26 3.83 22.37 -9.75
CA ILE A 26 4.82 21.33 -10.08
C ILE A 26 5.49 21.67 -11.41
N SER A 27 6.66 21.10 -11.67
CA SER A 27 7.33 21.36 -12.97
C SER A 27 6.51 20.81 -14.13
N ALA A 28 6.44 21.55 -15.24
CA ALA A 28 5.72 21.11 -16.44
C ALA A 28 6.29 19.77 -16.98
N ALA A 29 7.61 19.58 -16.91
CA ALA A 29 8.26 18.34 -17.30
C ALA A 29 7.86 17.17 -16.38
N GLY A 30 7.86 17.38 -15.06
CA GLY A 30 7.44 16.37 -14.10
C GLY A 30 5.97 16.00 -14.23
N SER A 31 5.10 16.98 -14.51
CA SER A 31 3.69 16.71 -14.77
C SER A 31 3.49 15.91 -16.06
N VAL A 32 4.14 16.28 -17.16
CA VAL A 32 4.07 15.48 -18.40
C VAL A 32 4.54 14.04 -18.15
N GLU A 33 5.62 13.86 -17.39
CA GLU A 33 6.13 12.53 -17.07
C GLU A 33 5.17 11.73 -16.17
N SER A 34 4.52 12.37 -15.20
CA SER A 34 3.54 11.68 -14.35
C SER A 34 2.35 11.14 -15.15
N TYR A 35 1.81 11.92 -16.09
CA TYR A 35 0.74 11.44 -16.97
C TYR A 35 1.20 10.29 -17.87
N LYS A 36 2.44 10.31 -18.38
CA LYS A 36 3.00 9.16 -19.12
C LYS A 36 3.09 7.91 -18.26
N LEU A 37 3.48 8.06 -16.98
CA LEU A 37 3.53 6.94 -16.05
C LEU A 37 2.14 6.36 -15.79
N LEU A 38 1.11 7.20 -15.60
CA LEU A 38 -0.27 6.73 -15.50
C LEU A 38 -0.68 5.90 -16.72
N LEU A 39 -0.43 6.40 -17.93
CA LEU A 39 -0.78 5.69 -19.16
C LEU A 39 0.02 4.40 -19.37
N SER A 40 1.31 4.41 -19.06
CA SER A 40 2.19 3.25 -19.29
C SER A 40 2.08 2.16 -18.23
N GLN A 41 1.78 2.53 -16.98
CA GLN A 41 1.72 1.59 -15.86
C GLN A 41 0.30 1.14 -15.51
N LEU A 42 -0.73 1.89 -15.91
CA LEU A 42 -2.14 1.50 -15.74
C LEU A 42 -2.74 1.07 -17.08
N SER A 43 -2.97 2.01 -17.99
CA SER A 43 -3.47 1.70 -19.34
C SER A 43 -3.43 2.91 -20.27
N PRO A 44 -3.01 2.75 -21.54
CA PRO A 44 -3.13 3.80 -22.56
C PRO A 44 -4.58 4.24 -22.80
N GLU A 45 -5.56 3.34 -22.60
CA GLU A 45 -6.97 3.58 -22.87
C GLU A 45 -7.60 4.68 -22.00
N LEU A 46 -6.91 5.09 -20.91
CA LEU A 46 -7.33 6.21 -20.07
C LEU A 46 -7.40 7.55 -20.86
N THR A 47 -6.69 7.69 -21.97
CA THR A 47 -6.78 8.86 -22.88
C THR A 47 -8.18 9.05 -23.44
N LYS A 48 -8.94 7.96 -23.62
CA LYS A 48 -10.33 7.98 -24.10
C LYS A 48 -11.32 8.42 -23.02
N LYS A 49 -10.87 8.51 -21.76
CA LYS A 49 -11.62 8.95 -20.59
C LYS A 49 -10.88 10.08 -19.89
N GLY A 50 -10.76 11.20 -20.60
CA GLY A 50 -9.96 12.36 -20.16
C GLY A 50 -10.28 12.85 -18.74
N GLU A 51 -11.53 12.77 -18.29
CA GLU A 51 -11.92 13.14 -16.92
C GLU A 51 -11.25 12.25 -15.86
N ALA A 52 -11.34 10.92 -16.00
CA ALA A 52 -10.68 9.99 -15.09
C ALA A 52 -9.16 10.16 -15.10
N LEU A 53 -8.56 10.32 -16.29
CA LEU A 53 -7.13 10.59 -16.41
C LEU A 53 -6.74 11.91 -15.70
N ASN A 54 -7.56 12.94 -15.79
CA ASN A 54 -7.34 14.20 -15.12
C ASN A 54 -7.38 14.03 -13.59
N HIS A 55 -8.41 13.38 -13.05
CA HIS A 55 -8.51 13.10 -11.60
C HIS A 55 -7.32 12.28 -11.08
N MET A 56 -6.89 11.26 -11.83
CA MET A 56 -5.69 10.50 -11.48
C MET A 56 -4.43 11.37 -11.48
N GLY A 57 -4.30 12.29 -12.44
CA GLY A 57 -3.21 13.26 -12.47
C GLY A 57 -3.24 14.26 -11.31
N GLU A 58 -4.43 14.72 -10.90
CA GLU A 58 -4.62 15.58 -9.73
C GLU A 58 -4.28 14.86 -8.42
N ASN A 59 -4.62 13.57 -8.30
CA ASN A 59 -4.17 12.72 -7.18
C ASN A 59 -2.64 12.64 -7.13
N VAL A 60 -1.98 12.43 -8.27
CA VAL A 60 -0.51 12.46 -8.34
C VAL A 60 0.05 13.82 -7.93
N ALA A 61 -0.51 14.91 -8.46
CA ALA A 61 -0.05 16.25 -8.16
C ALA A 61 -0.22 16.60 -6.68
N THR A 62 -1.32 16.18 -6.07
CA THR A 62 -1.60 16.31 -4.63
C THR A 62 -0.56 15.57 -3.81
N LEU A 63 -0.37 14.26 -4.06
CA LEU A 63 0.61 13.47 -3.31
C LEU A 63 2.04 13.99 -3.49
N SER A 64 2.36 14.50 -4.68
CA SER A 64 3.68 15.06 -4.98
C SER A 64 4.06 16.18 -4.01
N LYS A 65 3.11 16.89 -3.40
CA LYS A 65 3.42 17.93 -2.41
C LYS A 65 4.12 17.38 -1.18
N MET A 66 3.68 16.21 -0.71
CA MET A 66 4.36 15.49 0.36
C MET A 66 5.71 14.91 -0.08
N MET A 67 5.96 14.88 -1.39
CA MET A 67 7.21 14.43 -2.01
C MET A 67 8.01 15.60 -2.61
N LYS A 68 7.89 16.81 -2.05
CA LYS A 68 8.64 18.01 -2.46
C LYS A 68 8.43 18.41 -3.94
N GLY A 69 7.24 18.13 -4.47
CA GLY A 69 6.85 18.40 -5.85
C GLY A 69 7.31 17.34 -6.86
N ASP A 70 7.82 16.19 -6.41
CA ASP A 70 8.21 15.09 -7.28
C ASP A 70 6.97 14.31 -7.78
N ALA A 71 6.39 14.80 -8.88
CA ALA A 71 5.23 14.19 -9.51
C ALA A 71 5.52 12.81 -10.13
N THR A 72 6.77 12.56 -10.54
CA THR A 72 7.18 11.25 -11.09
C THR A 72 7.15 10.20 -9.99
N ALA A 73 7.79 10.48 -8.85
CA ALA A 73 7.78 9.57 -7.72
C ALA A 73 6.36 9.35 -7.15
N ALA A 74 5.53 10.41 -7.11
CA ALA A 74 4.13 10.29 -6.69
C ALA A 74 3.29 9.43 -7.65
N ALA A 75 3.53 9.52 -8.96
CA ALA A 75 2.89 8.64 -9.93
C ALA A 75 3.25 7.18 -9.65
N GLU A 76 4.54 6.86 -9.50
CA GLU A 76 4.98 5.49 -9.21
C GLU A 76 4.39 4.93 -7.91
N VAL A 77 4.25 5.75 -6.87
CA VAL A 77 3.64 5.35 -5.60
C VAL A 77 2.19 4.91 -5.82
N LEU A 78 1.39 5.74 -6.51
CA LEU A 78 -0.03 5.49 -6.68
C LEU A 78 -0.34 4.39 -7.70
N THR A 79 0.40 4.32 -8.81
CA THR A 79 0.26 3.23 -9.79
C THR A 79 0.67 1.89 -9.20
N THR A 80 1.73 1.87 -8.38
CA THR A 80 2.12 0.67 -7.61
C THR A 80 0.97 0.25 -6.70
N ALA A 81 0.36 1.18 -5.95
CA ALA A 81 -0.75 0.84 -5.08
C ALA A 81 -1.94 0.23 -5.83
N MET A 82 -2.35 0.85 -6.94
CA MET A 82 -3.43 0.35 -7.79
C MET A 82 -3.12 -1.05 -8.35
N ASN A 83 -1.91 -1.25 -8.87
CA ASN A 83 -1.49 -2.52 -9.47
C ASN A 83 -1.38 -3.64 -8.43
N GLN A 84 -0.75 -3.37 -7.29
CA GLN A 84 -0.55 -4.36 -6.24
C GLN A 84 -1.87 -4.81 -5.60
N TYR A 85 -2.87 -3.92 -5.57
CA TYR A 85 -4.23 -4.25 -5.13
C TYR A 85 -5.18 -4.59 -6.28
N GLY A 86 -4.68 -4.69 -7.52
CA GLY A 86 -5.44 -5.03 -8.72
C GLY A 86 -6.75 -4.25 -8.83
N VAL A 87 -6.67 -2.92 -8.77
CA VAL A 87 -7.80 -2.02 -9.01
C VAL A 87 -8.22 -2.17 -10.47
N SER A 88 -9.50 -2.45 -10.72
CA SER A 88 -10.00 -2.56 -12.10
C SER A 88 -10.05 -1.18 -12.77
N LEU A 89 -9.73 -1.16 -14.07
CA LEU A 89 -9.86 0.01 -14.93
C LEU A 89 -11.06 -0.09 -15.88
N ASP A 90 -11.94 -1.08 -15.69
CA ASP A 90 -13.17 -1.24 -16.50
C ASP A 90 -14.11 -0.04 -16.35
N ASP A 91 -14.12 0.55 -15.15
CA ASP A 91 -14.68 1.87 -14.87
C ASP A 91 -13.56 2.82 -14.43
N PRO A 92 -12.99 3.62 -15.36
CA PRO A 92 -11.90 4.53 -15.04
C PRO A 92 -12.23 5.61 -14.00
N LEU A 93 -13.50 6.02 -13.88
CA LEU A 93 -13.90 7.01 -12.88
C LEU A 93 -13.87 6.38 -11.48
N ALA A 94 -14.47 5.19 -11.32
CA ALA A 94 -14.37 4.44 -10.07
C ALA A 94 -12.92 4.08 -9.71
N ALA A 95 -12.08 3.80 -10.71
CA ALA A 95 -10.65 3.60 -10.50
C ALA A 95 -9.94 4.86 -10.00
N SER A 96 -10.32 6.04 -10.51
CA SER A 96 -9.77 7.33 -10.08
C SER A 96 -10.18 7.67 -8.64
N ASP A 97 -11.41 7.33 -8.23
CA ASP A 97 -11.88 7.45 -6.86
C ASP A 97 -11.11 6.49 -5.93
N ARG A 98 -10.89 5.25 -6.36
CA ARG A 98 -10.08 4.30 -5.57
C ARG A 98 -8.64 4.75 -5.44
N MET A 99 -8.06 5.38 -6.47
CA MET A 99 -6.73 5.98 -6.40
C MET A 99 -6.69 7.15 -5.41
N TRP A 100 -7.76 7.96 -5.35
CA TRP A 100 -7.91 9.03 -4.37
C TRP A 100 -7.92 8.49 -2.93
N GLU A 101 -8.65 7.40 -2.67
CA GLU A 101 -8.65 6.74 -1.36
C GLU A 101 -7.26 6.22 -1.00
N MET A 102 -6.62 5.49 -1.91
CA MET A 102 -5.28 4.93 -1.71
C MET A 102 -4.24 6.04 -1.45
N MET A 103 -4.31 7.15 -2.19
CA MET A 103 -3.46 8.31 -1.98
C MET A 103 -3.56 8.82 -0.55
N ASN A 104 -4.78 9.02 -0.05
CA ASN A 104 -5.00 9.55 1.27
C ASN A 104 -4.54 8.57 2.36
N THR A 105 -4.81 7.28 2.20
CA THR A 105 -4.31 6.24 3.11
C THR A 105 -2.78 6.22 3.18
N MET A 106 -2.09 6.28 2.03
CA MET A 106 -0.63 6.26 2.01
C MET A 106 -0.04 7.55 2.60
N ALA A 107 -0.64 8.71 2.32
CA ALA A 107 -0.27 9.97 2.92
C ALA A 107 -0.42 9.96 4.46
N ALA A 108 -1.55 9.45 4.95
CA ALA A 108 -1.78 9.29 6.38
C ALA A 108 -0.81 8.30 7.01
N ALA A 109 -0.54 7.16 6.35
CA ALA A 109 0.41 6.17 6.83
C ALA A 109 1.83 6.74 6.93
N ALA A 110 2.27 7.53 5.94
CA ALA A 110 3.57 8.21 5.97
C ALA A 110 3.64 9.30 7.06
N ARG A 111 2.52 9.98 7.34
CA ARG A 111 2.44 11.02 8.36
C ARG A 111 2.42 10.47 9.79
N GLU A 112 1.65 9.40 10.03
CA GLU A 112 1.41 8.83 11.37
C GLU A 112 2.39 7.70 11.74
N GLY A 113 3.03 7.11 10.73
CA GLY A 113 3.86 5.91 10.83
C GLY A 113 5.36 6.17 10.90
N SER A 114 6.13 5.10 10.65
CA SER A 114 7.60 5.09 10.63
C SER A 114 8.19 5.14 9.21
N ALA A 115 7.50 4.56 8.23
CA ALA A 115 7.91 4.47 6.84
C ALA A 115 7.37 5.63 6.00
N GLU A 116 8.26 6.31 5.31
CA GLU A 116 7.95 7.34 4.30
C GLU A 116 7.39 6.73 3.00
N LEU A 117 6.72 7.54 2.18
CA LEU A 117 6.07 7.09 0.93
C LEU A 117 6.96 6.21 0.02
N PRO A 118 8.25 6.54 -0.24
CA PRO A 118 9.10 5.66 -1.05
C PRO A 118 9.33 4.28 -0.41
N ALA A 119 9.44 4.21 0.92
CA ALA A 119 9.62 2.95 1.64
C ALA A 119 8.31 2.14 1.64
N ILE A 120 7.16 2.80 1.80
CA ILE A 120 5.85 2.16 1.69
C ILE A 120 5.68 1.55 0.28
N LYS A 121 6.02 2.30 -0.78
CA LYS A 121 5.94 1.81 -2.17
C LYS A 121 6.68 0.49 -2.35
N VAL A 122 7.97 0.45 -2.00
CA VAL A 122 8.80 -0.75 -2.21
C VAL A 122 8.40 -1.91 -1.29
N ALA A 123 7.84 -1.64 -0.11
CA ALA A 123 7.25 -2.70 0.73
C ALA A 123 6.00 -3.27 0.05
N LEU A 124 5.14 -2.41 -0.48
CA LEU A 124 3.90 -2.78 -1.14
C LEU A 124 4.14 -3.57 -2.44
N GLU A 125 5.18 -3.25 -3.21
CA GLU A 125 5.64 -4.06 -4.36
C GLU A 125 5.89 -5.51 -3.97
N GLN A 126 6.33 -5.76 -2.73
CA GLN A 126 6.64 -7.10 -2.25
C GLN A 126 5.44 -7.83 -1.66
N CYS A 127 4.51 -7.12 -1.01
CA CYS A 127 3.43 -7.74 -0.23
C CYS A 127 2.01 -7.52 -0.76
N GLY A 128 1.75 -6.52 -1.59
CA GLY A 128 0.37 -6.05 -1.84
C GLY A 128 -0.53 -7.08 -2.51
N MET A 129 -0.05 -7.77 -3.55
CA MET A 129 -0.82 -8.85 -4.18
C MET A 129 -1.12 -10.00 -3.20
N ALA A 130 -0.15 -10.35 -2.35
CA ALA A 130 -0.32 -11.39 -1.35
C ALA A 130 -1.30 -10.96 -0.24
N ALA A 131 -1.26 -9.70 0.17
CA ALA A 131 -2.19 -9.11 1.11
C ALA A 131 -3.62 -9.15 0.58
N LYS A 132 -3.84 -8.68 -0.66
CA LYS A 132 -5.14 -8.79 -1.33
C LYS A 132 -5.64 -10.24 -1.38
N ALA A 133 -4.79 -11.18 -1.80
CA ALA A 133 -5.14 -12.59 -1.86
C ALA A 133 -5.48 -13.20 -0.48
N ALA A 134 -4.82 -12.70 0.58
CA ALA A 134 -5.06 -13.08 1.97
C ALA A 134 -6.28 -12.40 2.60
N GLY A 135 -7.00 -11.55 1.86
CA GLY A 135 -8.17 -10.82 2.34
C GLY A 135 -7.83 -9.65 3.27
N VAL A 136 -6.60 -9.12 3.19
CA VAL A 136 -6.14 -8.01 4.03
C VAL A 136 -6.43 -6.69 3.31
N SER A 137 -7.04 -5.74 4.02
CA SER A 137 -7.35 -4.43 3.45
C SER A 137 -6.08 -3.63 3.12
N PHE A 138 -6.22 -2.61 2.27
CA PHE A 138 -5.10 -1.74 1.89
C PHE A 138 -4.56 -0.98 3.09
N GLU A 139 -5.47 -0.52 3.94
CA GLU A 139 -5.22 0.22 5.17
C GLU A 139 -4.49 -0.68 6.17
N GLU A 140 -4.99 -1.89 6.43
CA GLU A 140 -4.34 -2.84 7.34
C GLU A 140 -2.94 -3.26 6.86
N THR A 141 -2.75 -3.37 5.56
CA THR A 141 -1.43 -3.65 4.97
C THR A 141 -0.47 -2.50 5.17
N ASN A 142 -0.91 -1.26 4.93
CA ASN A 142 -0.11 -0.07 5.21
C ASN A 142 0.26 0.00 6.70
N ALA A 143 -0.70 -0.20 7.61
CA ALA A 143 -0.44 -0.21 9.05
C ALA A 143 0.55 -1.31 9.47
N SER A 144 0.47 -2.49 8.87
CA SER A 144 1.42 -3.59 9.10
C SER A 144 2.83 -3.25 8.62
N ILE A 145 2.96 -2.59 7.45
CA ILE A 145 4.25 -2.07 6.96
C ILE A 145 4.85 -1.08 7.97
N GLN A 146 4.03 -0.19 8.55
CA GLN A 146 4.51 0.76 9.56
C GLN A 146 5.07 0.07 10.82
N VAL A 147 4.43 -1.03 11.27
CA VAL A 147 4.91 -1.80 12.42
C VAL A 147 6.25 -2.47 12.10
N LEU A 148 6.38 -3.05 10.92
CA LEU A 148 7.61 -3.71 10.48
C LEU A 148 8.76 -2.71 10.28
N ASP A 149 8.49 -1.57 9.68
CA ASP A 149 9.50 -0.51 9.52
C ASP A 149 10.01 -0.01 10.89
N LYS A 150 9.10 0.18 11.85
CA LYS A 150 9.45 0.55 13.23
C LYS A 150 10.29 -0.52 13.93
N ALA A 151 10.07 -1.79 13.59
CA ALA A 151 10.88 -2.92 14.05
C ALA A 151 12.19 -3.11 13.27
N GLY A 152 12.52 -2.19 12.36
CA GLY A 152 13.76 -2.20 11.58
C GLY A 152 13.69 -2.99 10.27
N LYS A 153 12.54 -3.59 9.94
CA LYS A 153 12.29 -4.30 8.67
C LYS A 153 11.78 -3.30 7.63
N LYS A 154 12.71 -2.56 7.03
CA LYS A 154 12.39 -1.39 6.19
C LYS A 154 12.13 -1.76 4.74
N GLY A 155 11.23 -1.01 4.11
CA GLY A 155 10.98 -1.09 2.66
C GLY A 155 10.76 -2.52 2.16
N SER A 156 11.57 -2.94 1.18
CA SER A 156 11.47 -4.27 0.55
C SER A 156 11.59 -5.41 1.57
N GLU A 157 12.48 -5.31 2.57
CA GLU A 157 12.63 -6.35 3.59
C GLU A 157 11.35 -6.52 4.41
N GLY A 158 10.73 -5.41 4.82
CA GLY A 158 9.44 -5.40 5.52
C GLY A 158 8.32 -6.00 4.67
N GLY A 159 8.26 -5.63 3.40
CA GLY A 159 7.27 -6.18 2.48
C GLY A 159 7.44 -7.69 2.26
N VAL A 160 8.66 -8.18 2.03
CA VAL A 160 8.94 -9.62 1.91
C VAL A 160 8.55 -10.35 3.19
N ALA A 161 8.90 -9.79 4.35
CA ALA A 161 8.56 -10.39 5.64
C ALA A 161 7.04 -10.47 5.85
N LEU A 162 6.30 -9.39 5.55
CA LEU A 162 4.84 -9.38 5.64
C LEU A 162 4.21 -10.43 4.72
N ARG A 163 4.67 -10.51 3.46
CA ARG A 163 4.24 -11.54 2.51
C ARG A 163 4.47 -12.94 3.07
N ASN A 164 5.64 -13.21 3.63
CA ASN A 164 6.01 -14.52 4.14
C ASN A 164 5.18 -14.91 5.38
N VAL A 165 4.89 -13.95 6.27
CA VAL A 165 3.99 -14.16 7.42
C VAL A 165 2.60 -14.54 6.93
N MET A 166 2.01 -13.77 6.02
CA MET A 166 0.69 -14.10 5.45
C MET A 166 0.69 -15.44 4.72
N SER A 167 1.76 -15.76 3.98
CA SER A 167 1.91 -17.04 3.31
C SER A 167 2.00 -18.21 4.29
N THR A 168 2.62 -18.01 5.45
CA THR A 168 2.72 -19.04 6.51
C THR A 168 1.35 -19.28 7.13
N LEU A 169 0.62 -18.22 7.49
CA LEU A 169 -0.74 -18.34 8.03
C LEU A 169 -1.66 -19.06 7.04
N ALA A 170 -1.56 -18.73 5.74
CA ALA A 170 -2.36 -19.32 4.68
C ALA A 170 -2.12 -20.83 4.45
N GLN A 171 -1.06 -21.43 5.00
CA GLN A 171 -0.83 -22.88 4.90
C GLN A 171 -1.95 -23.67 5.58
N GLY A 172 -2.53 -23.13 6.65
CA GLY A 172 -3.65 -23.76 7.36
C GLY A 172 -3.35 -25.22 7.71
N ARG A 173 -4.26 -26.13 7.33
CA ARG A 173 -4.12 -27.59 7.57
C ARG A 173 -2.84 -28.23 6.99
N PHE A 174 -2.12 -27.53 6.11
CA PHE A 174 -0.87 -28.01 5.52
C PHE A 174 0.37 -27.63 6.35
N LEU A 175 0.20 -26.98 7.50
CA LEU A 175 1.28 -26.80 8.48
C LEU A 175 1.84 -28.18 8.90
N PRO A 176 3.14 -28.25 9.28
CA PRO A 176 3.73 -29.46 9.83
C PRO A 176 2.94 -30.02 11.02
N LYS A 177 2.84 -31.35 11.11
CA LYS A 177 2.00 -32.02 12.11
C LYS A 177 2.39 -31.67 13.54
N ASP A 178 3.68 -31.56 13.81
CA ASP A 178 4.23 -31.15 15.11
C ASP A 178 3.79 -29.72 15.46
N VAL A 179 3.90 -28.76 14.53
CA VAL A 179 3.41 -27.39 14.73
C VAL A 179 1.90 -27.37 15.02
N HIS A 180 1.14 -28.19 14.32
CA HIS A 180 -0.31 -28.26 14.49
C HIS A 180 -0.71 -28.84 15.85
N GLU A 181 0.02 -29.84 16.34
CA GLU A 181 -0.18 -30.44 17.68
C GLU A 181 0.17 -29.43 18.79
N GLU A 182 1.28 -28.70 18.67
CA GLU A 182 1.70 -27.68 19.64
C GLU A 182 0.76 -26.47 19.68
N LEU A 183 0.32 -25.97 18.52
CA LEU A 183 -0.69 -24.90 18.46
C LEU A 183 -2.00 -25.34 19.13
N ALA A 184 -2.46 -26.58 18.87
CA ALA A 184 -3.67 -27.11 19.49
C ALA A 184 -3.52 -27.28 21.00
N ALA A 185 -2.35 -27.72 21.49
CA ALA A 185 -2.05 -27.80 22.92
C ALA A 185 -2.09 -26.43 23.61
N ALA A 186 -1.73 -25.36 22.88
CA ALA A 186 -1.87 -23.98 23.32
C ALA A 186 -3.30 -23.39 23.12
N GLY A 187 -4.27 -24.20 22.69
CA GLY A 187 -5.65 -23.77 22.44
C GLY A 187 -5.85 -22.96 21.16
N ILE A 188 -4.88 -22.99 20.24
CA ILE A 188 -4.92 -22.26 18.97
C ILE A 188 -5.44 -23.16 17.86
N SER A 189 -6.56 -22.77 17.25
CA SER A 189 -7.05 -23.43 16.05
C SER A 189 -6.37 -22.85 14.82
N VAL A 190 -5.85 -23.72 13.97
CA VAL A 190 -5.27 -23.33 12.69
C VAL A 190 -6.31 -22.70 11.74
N ASN A 191 -7.59 -23.03 11.92
CA ASN A 191 -8.67 -22.39 11.16
C ASN A 191 -8.75 -20.89 11.47
N ASP A 192 -8.50 -20.49 12.73
CA ASP A 192 -8.50 -19.07 13.12
C ASP A 192 -7.40 -18.28 12.41
N LEU A 193 -6.27 -18.91 12.09
CA LEU A 193 -5.17 -18.27 11.35
C LEU A 193 -5.50 -18.01 9.88
N THR A 194 -6.46 -18.77 9.33
CA THR A 194 -6.84 -18.71 7.91
C THR A 194 -8.17 -18.01 7.65
N ASP A 195 -8.89 -17.65 8.71
CA ASP A 195 -10.23 -17.08 8.64
C ASP A 195 -10.21 -15.65 8.05
N LYS A 196 -10.48 -15.54 6.76
CA LYS A 196 -10.50 -14.27 6.04
C LYS A 196 -11.70 -13.39 6.39
N SER A 197 -12.64 -13.85 7.22
CA SER A 197 -13.67 -12.96 7.79
C SER A 197 -13.12 -12.08 8.90
N LYS A 198 -11.93 -12.40 9.42
CA LYS A 198 -11.19 -11.62 10.41
C LYS A 198 -10.07 -10.82 9.74
N SER A 199 -9.75 -9.68 10.33
CA SER A 199 -8.57 -8.88 9.99
C SER A 199 -7.28 -9.69 10.16
N LEU A 200 -6.19 -9.28 9.51
CA LEU A 200 -4.87 -9.87 9.74
C LEU A 200 -4.45 -9.73 11.21
N ALA A 201 -4.73 -8.58 11.82
CA ALA A 201 -4.43 -8.28 13.21
C ALA A 201 -5.14 -9.25 14.17
N GLU A 202 -6.42 -9.56 13.94
CA GLU A 202 -7.16 -10.57 14.71
C GLU A 202 -6.60 -11.97 14.52
N ARG A 203 -6.23 -12.35 13.29
CA ARG A 203 -5.60 -13.65 13.01
C ARG A 203 -4.25 -13.80 13.70
N LEU A 204 -3.44 -12.74 13.70
CA LEU A 204 -2.14 -12.69 14.38
C LEU A 204 -2.28 -12.69 15.91
N GLN A 205 -3.29 -12.01 16.44
CA GLN A 205 -3.56 -11.92 17.88
C GLN A 205 -3.72 -13.30 18.54
N VAL A 206 -4.27 -14.27 17.81
CA VAL A 206 -4.45 -15.66 18.28
C VAL A 206 -3.11 -16.32 18.64
N LEU A 207 -1.99 -15.87 18.05
CA LEU A 207 -0.65 -16.43 18.32
C LEU A 207 0.01 -15.89 19.60
N LYS A 208 -0.62 -14.93 20.32
CA LYS A 208 -0.05 -14.39 21.57
C LYS A 208 0.31 -15.43 22.64
N PRO A 209 -0.49 -16.49 22.89
CA PRO A 209 -0.17 -17.48 23.92
C PRO A 209 1.15 -18.22 23.67
N VAL A 210 1.54 -18.40 22.40
CA VAL A 210 2.76 -19.12 22.00
C VAL A 210 3.92 -18.19 21.68
N MET A 211 3.77 -16.89 21.87
CA MET A 211 4.79 -15.90 21.51
C MET A 211 6.06 -15.99 22.37
N ALA A 212 5.96 -16.55 23.58
CA ALA A 212 7.12 -16.79 24.44
C ALA A 212 7.85 -18.10 24.12
N ASP A 213 7.30 -18.93 23.23
CA ASP A 213 7.93 -20.16 22.76
C ASP A 213 8.73 -19.89 21.47
N ASP A 214 9.97 -19.46 21.64
CA ASP A 214 10.88 -19.14 20.52
C ASP A 214 11.06 -20.31 19.55
N ALA A 215 11.02 -21.55 20.06
CA ALA A 215 11.21 -22.74 19.25
C ALA A 215 10.00 -22.98 18.34
N LEU A 216 8.79 -22.91 18.90
CA LEU A 216 7.55 -23.01 18.13
C LEU A 216 7.40 -21.87 17.14
N PHE A 217 7.69 -20.63 17.54
CA PHE A 217 7.62 -19.47 16.65
C PHE A 217 8.63 -19.55 15.49
N SER A 218 9.86 -19.98 15.78
CA SER A 218 10.89 -20.22 14.77
C SER A 218 10.53 -21.39 13.85
N LYS A 219 9.87 -22.42 14.36
CA LYS A 219 9.40 -23.56 13.56
C LYS A 219 8.24 -23.16 12.65
N LEU A 220 7.30 -22.35 13.15
CA LEU A 220 6.14 -21.88 12.40
C LEU A 220 6.53 -20.94 11.26
N PHE A 221 7.28 -19.86 11.56
CA PHE A 221 7.57 -18.80 10.59
C PHE A 221 8.92 -18.96 9.86
N GLY A 222 9.77 -19.87 10.34
CA GLY A 222 11.16 -19.97 9.91
C GLY A 222 12.04 -18.89 10.55
N LYS A 223 13.35 -19.18 10.61
CA LYS A 223 14.34 -18.35 11.31
C LYS A 223 14.43 -16.91 10.76
N GLU A 224 14.18 -16.73 9.47
CA GLU A 224 14.28 -15.43 8.80
C GLU A 224 13.06 -14.54 9.05
N ASN A 225 11.88 -15.13 9.29
CA ASN A 225 10.64 -14.37 9.45
C ASN A 225 10.11 -14.33 10.89
N SER A 226 10.66 -15.13 11.81
CA SER A 226 10.17 -15.19 13.21
C SER A 226 10.20 -13.83 13.90
N ALA A 227 11.24 -13.04 13.69
CA ALA A 227 11.34 -11.68 14.22
C ALA A 227 10.24 -10.74 13.68
N ALA A 228 9.93 -10.84 12.39
CA ALA A 228 8.88 -10.04 11.78
C ALA A 228 7.48 -10.48 12.25
N ALA A 229 7.25 -11.79 12.34
CA ALA A 229 6.01 -12.33 12.89
C ALA A 229 5.81 -11.89 14.35
N MET A 230 6.85 -11.95 15.18
CA MET A 230 6.79 -11.47 16.56
C MET A 230 6.48 -9.97 16.62
N ALA A 231 7.16 -9.16 15.79
CA ALA A 231 6.90 -7.73 15.71
C ALA A 231 5.43 -7.43 15.34
N LEU A 232 4.86 -8.19 14.40
CA LEU A 232 3.46 -8.04 14.01
C LEU A 232 2.49 -8.47 15.12
N VAL A 233 2.73 -9.60 15.80
CA VAL A 233 1.88 -10.09 16.90
C VAL A 233 1.93 -9.15 18.11
N GLN A 234 3.11 -8.66 18.47
CA GLN A 234 3.27 -7.63 19.52
C GLN A 234 2.65 -6.30 19.10
N GLY A 235 2.77 -5.97 17.81
CA GLY A 235 2.28 -4.75 17.19
C GLY A 235 0.78 -4.73 16.88
N VAL A 236 0.01 -5.79 17.14
CA VAL A 236 -1.44 -5.84 16.84
C VAL A 236 -2.21 -4.59 17.30
N PRO A 237 -2.06 -4.09 18.54
CA PRO A 237 -2.77 -2.87 18.96
C PRO A 237 -2.41 -1.66 18.10
N LYS A 238 -1.17 -1.60 17.61
CA LYS A 238 -0.66 -0.52 16.78
C LYS A 238 -1.11 -0.65 15.34
N VAL A 239 -1.20 -1.88 14.80
CA VAL A 239 -1.82 -2.15 13.50
C VAL A 239 -3.27 -1.67 13.50
N GLN A 240 -4.05 -2.02 14.53
CA GLN A 240 -5.45 -1.60 14.65
C GLN A 240 -5.57 -0.08 14.75
N GLN A 241 -4.81 0.55 15.65
CA GLN A 241 -4.81 2.01 15.80
C GLN A 241 -4.48 2.73 14.49
N TRP A 242 -3.41 2.31 13.80
CA TRP A 242 -3.01 2.95 12.56
C TRP A 242 -3.99 2.65 11.42
N THR A 243 -4.56 1.44 11.35
CA THR A 243 -5.59 1.12 10.36
C THR A 243 -6.77 2.07 10.49
N GLU A 244 -7.27 2.31 11.71
CA GLU A 244 -8.33 3.28 11.96
C GLU A 244 -7.92 4.70 11.55
N ALA A 245 -6.72 5.14 11.94
CA ALA A 245 -6.23 6.50 11.67
C ALA A 245 -6.06 6.82 10.17
N ILE A 246 -5.79 5.81 9.33
CA ILE A 246 -5.53 5.98 7.89
C ILE A 246 -6.71 5.58 7.00
N THR A 247 -7.80 5.09 7.60
CA THR A 247 -9.03 4.73 6.88
C THR A 247 -9.91 5.96 6.71
N GLY A 248 -10.47 6.16 5.50
CA GLY A 248 -11.43 7.25 5.23
C GLY A 248 -10.87 8.65 5.45
N THR A 249 -9.55 8.80 5.38
CA THR A 249 -8.84 10.06 5.64
C THR A 249 -8.79 10.97 4.41
N THR A 250 -8.53 12.26 4.63
CA THR A 250 -8.25 13.28 3.60
C THR A 250 -6.83 13.83 3.70
N THR A 251 -5.92 13.09 4.35
CA THR A 251 -4.60 13.60 4.74
C THR A 251 -3.80 14.16 3.57
N ALA A 252 -3.81 13.54 2.39
CA ALA A 252 -3.05 14.05 1.24
C ALA A 252 -3.55 15.42 0.81
N ILE A 253 -4.87 15.61 0.78
CA ILE A 253 -5.52 16.88 0.43
C ILE A 253 -5.17 17.96 1.44
N ASP A 254 -5.29 17.65 2.73
CA ASP A 254 -4.98 18.61 3.80
C ASP A 254 -3.51 19.03 3.81
N GLN A 255 -2.58 18.07 3.65
CA GLN A 255 -1.16 18.37 3.57
C GLN A 255 -0.80 19.14 2.30
N SER A 256 -1.39 18.79 1.16
CA SER A 256 -1.17 19.51 -0.10
C SER A 256 -1.59 20.98 0.02
N ARG A 257 -2.76 21.25 0.60
CA ARG A 257 -3.24 22.61 0.85
C ARG A 257 -2.31 23.40 1.76
N ILE A 258 -1.89 22.83 2.88
CA ILE A 258 -0.93 23.47 3.81
C ILE A 258 0.36 23.85 3.07
N ILE A 259 0.92 22.93 2.28
CA ILE A 259 2.16 23.18 1.54
C ILE A 259 1.94 24.26 0.47
N MET A 260 0.81 24.23 -0.24
CA MET A 260 0.51 25.19 -1.29
C MET A 260 0.26 26.61 -0.75
N ASP A 261 -0.34 26.74 0.42
CA ASP A 261 -0.57 28.04 1.09
C ASP A 261 0.75 28.73 1.47
N THR A 262 1.85 27.99 1.63
CA THR A 262 3.17 28.58 1.92
C THR A 262 3.87 29.23 0.72
N TYR A 263 3.33 29.06 -0.49
CA TYR A 263 3.88 29.69 -1.71
C TYR A 263 3.26 31.05 -2.04
N ASN A 264 2.23 31.48 -1.30
CA ASN A 264 1.55 32.77 -1.42
C ASN A 264 2.14 33.82 -0.48
#